data_AF-A0A842Q9B5-F1
#
_entry.id   AF-A0A842Q9B5-F1
#
_cell.length_a   1.000
_cell.length_b   1.000
_cell.length_c   1.000
_cell.angle_alpha   90.00
_cell.angle_beta   90.00
_cell.angle_gamma   90.00
#
_symmetry.space_group_name_H-M   'P 1'
#
loop_
_entity.id
_entity.type
_entity.pdbx_description
1 polymer ?
#
loop_
_entity_poly.entity_id
_entity_poly.type
_entity_poly.pdbx_seq_one_letter_code
_entity_poly.pdbx_strand_id
1 'polypeptide(L)'
;MKQKGVSGIIATIILVMIAIALLGTSYLYFSGIITGRTKNTISLTDAYCGDGNIITLVISNDGTVALEDDDIQVFVDTNDRSAEYTFTGIEPHETEVVTGTTDEAEGEHTVLVVTGSNSVRQVISC
;
A
#
# COMPACT_ATOMS: atom_id res chain seq x y z
N MET A 1 5.32 14.46 64.35
CA MET A 1 5.04 15.41 63.23
C MET A 1 5.04 14.64 61.92
N LYS A 2 3.95 14.74 61.14
CA LYS A 2 3.68 13.97 59.89
C LYS A 2 4.59 14.43 58.74
N GLN A 3 5.60 13.64 58.38
CA GLN A 3 6.32 13.75 57.10
C GLN A 3 5.71 12.81 56.03
N LYS A 4 4.39 12.89 55.78
CA LYS A 4 3.72 12.05 54.76
C LYS A 4 3.38 12.77 53.46
N GLY A 5 3.65 14.07 53.34
CA GLY A 5 3.30 14.86 52.15
C GLY A 5 4.21 14.64 50.95
N VAL A 6 5.50 14.37 51.17
CA VAL A 6 6.50 14.28 50.09
C VAL A 6 6.33 13.00 49.26
N SER A 7 5.90 11.89 49.88
CA SER A 7 5.74 10.60 49.19
C SER A 7 4.61 10.61 48.15
N GLY A 8 3.51 11.32 48.40
CA GLY A 8 2.42 11.44 47.42
C GLY A 8 2.84 12.23 46.18
N ILE A 9 3.58 13.31 46.36
CA ILE A 9 4.09 14.15 45.26
C ILE A 9 5.06 13.35 44.39
N ILE A 10 6.00 12.63 45.00
CA ILE A 10 6.95 11.78 44.27
C ILE A 10 6.19 10.69 43.47
N ALA A 11 5.19 10.06 44.08
CA ALA A 11 4.38 9.06 43.38
C ALA A 11 3.66 9.65 42.16
N THR A 12 3.10 10.86 42.26
CA THR A 12 2.48 11.53 41.12
C THR A 12 3.47 11.88 40.02
N ILE A 13 4.69 12.33 40.36
CA ILE A 13 5.73 12.63 39.36
C ILE A 13 6.15 11.35 38.63
N ILE A 14 6.35 10.24 39.35
CA ILE A 14 6.70 8.95 38.76
C ILE A 14 5.58 8.47 37.84
N LEU A 15 4.31 8.57 38.27
CA LEU A 15 3.16 8.16 37.47
C LEU A 15 3.06 9.00 36.18
N VAL A 16 3.31 10.31 36.25
CA VAL A 16 3.36 11.18 35.07
C VAL A 16 4.51 10.81 34.12
N MET A 17 5.70 10.51 34.64
CA MET A 17 6.83 10.09 33.79
C MET A 17 6.53 8.77 33.06
N ILE A 18 5.92 7.80 33.74
CA ILE A 18 5.50 6.53 33.12
C ILE A 18 4.46 6.80 32.03
N ALA A 19 3.48 7.67 32.29
CA ALA A 19 2.46 8.03 31.30
C ALA A 19 3.09 8.66 30.05
N ILE A 20 4.03 9.59 30.21
CA ILE A 20 4.74 10.22 29.07
C ILE A 20 5.55 9.18 28.30
N ALA A 21 6.23 8.26 28.98
CA ALA A 21 6.99 7.20 28.34
C ALA A 21 6.10 6.27 27.48
N LEU A 22 4.95 5.86 28.00
CA LEU A 22 3.98 5.03 27.27
C LEU A 22 3.35 5.77 26.09
N LEU A 23 3.07 7.07 26.25
CA LEU A 23 2.59 7.90 25.14
C LEU A 23 3.66 8.04 24.04
N GLY A 24 4.93 8.18 24.41
CA GLY A 24 6.04 8.22 23.45
C GLY A 24 6.19 6.92 22.66
N THR A 25 6.17 5.76 23.32
CA THR A 25 6.31 4.48 22.63
C THR A 25 5.12 4.14 21.75
N SER A 26 3.89 4.45 22.22
CA SER A 26 2.69 4.27 21.40
C SER A 26 2.70 5.15 20.16
N TYR A 27 3.12 6.41 20.26
CA TYR A 27 3.27 7.29 19.10
C TYR A 27 4.22 6.70 18.05
N LEU A 28 5.42 6.27 18.46
CA LEU A 28 6.39 5.66 17.54
C LEU A 28 5.85 4.39 16.88
N TYR A 29 5.15 3.55 17.66
CA TYR A 29 4.54 2.33 17.15
C TYR A 29 3.47 2.63 16.09
N PHE A 30 2.53 3.54 16.38
CA PHE A 30 1.48 3.90 15.43
C PHE A 30 2.05 4.60 14.19
N SER A 31 3.04 5.48 14.37
CA SER A 31 3.74 6.14 13.27
C SER A 31 4.38 5.11 12.32
N GLY A 32 5.03 4.08 12.87
CA GLY A 32 5.65 3.01 12.08
C GLY A 32 4.62 2.20 11.28
N ILE A 33 3.51 1.81 11.91
CA ILE A 33 2.46 1.03 11.24
C ILE A 33 1.79 1.81 10.11
N ILE A 34 1.43 3.07 10.36
CA ILE A 34 0.77 3.90 9.34
C ILE A 34 1.70 4.09 8.15
N THR A 35 2.96 4.44 8.41
CA THR A 35 3.97 4.60 7.35
C THR A 35 4.15 3.31 6.57
N GLY A 36 4.25 2.15 7.24
CA GLY A 36 4.40 0.86 6.57
C GLY A 36 3.22 0.48 5.68
N ARG A 37 1.98 0.83 6.07
CA ARG A 37 0.77 0.50 5.29
C ARG A 37 0.43 1.51 4.19
N THR A 38 1.06 2.68 4.20
CA THR A 38 0.85 3.76 3.21
C THR A 38 2.04 3.92 2.26
N LYS A 39 3.05 3.07 2.41
CA LYS A 39 4.31 3.17 1.66
C LYS A 39 4.09 2.92 0.17
N ASN A 40 3.44 1.81 -0.17
CA ASN A 40 3.33 1.27 -1.53
C ASN A 40 1.85 1.22 -1.98
N THR A 41 1.06 2.24 -1.66
CA THR A 41 -0.37 2.25 -2.00
C THR A 41 -0.57 2.59 -3.47
N ILE A 42 -1.43 1.84 -4.17
CA ILE A 42 -1.78 2.09 -5.58
C ILE A 42 -3.26 2.35 -5.78
N SER A 43 -3.59 3.04 -6.87
CA SER A 43 -4.92 3.03 -7.46
C SER A 43 -4.86 2.66 -8.94
N LEU A 44 -5.90 1.95 -9.40
CA LEU A 44 -6.09 1.66 -10.81
C LEU A 44 -7.02 2.74 -11.36
N THR A 45 -6.47 3.62 -12.20
CA THR A 45 -7.23 4.71 -12.81
C THR A 45 -8.12 4.18 -13.93
N ASP A 46 -7.57 3.27 -14.72
CA ASP A 46 -8.29 2.58 -15.78
C ASP A 46 -7.63 1.24 -16.12
N ALA A 47 -8.41 0.35 -16.72
CA ALA A 47 -7.94 -0.90 -17.30
C ALA A 47 -8.84 -1.25 -18.48
N TYR A 48 -8.22 -1.56 -19.62
CA TYR A 48 -8.96 -1.84 -20.84
C TYR A 48 -8.21 -2.81 -21.75
N CYS A 49 -8.97 -3.50 -22.60
CA CYS A 49 -8.43 -4.40 -23.61
C CYS A 49 -8.07 -3.59 -24.86
N GLY A 50 -6.87 -3.83 -25.38
CA GLY A 50 -6.42 -3.31 -26.68
C GLY A 50 -6.79 -4.25 -27.83
N ASP A 51 -6.26 -3.95 -29.02
CA ASP A 51 -6.40 -4.82 -30.17
C ASP A 51 -5.46 -6.04 -30.05
N GLY A 52 -6.00 -7.25 -30.24
CA GLY A 52 -5.30 -8.48 -29.86
C GLY A 52 -5.34 -8.66 -28.34
N ASN A 53 -4.96 -9.84 -27.83
CA ASN A 53 -5.08 -10.24 -26.42
C ASN A 53 -4.21 -9.41 -25.44
N ILE A 54 -4.31 -8.10 -25.50
CA ILE A 54 -3.46 -7.12 -24.85
C ILE A 54 -4.33 -6.42 -23.83
N ILE A 55 -3.90 -6.43 -22.56
CA ILE A 55 -4.57 -5.71 -21.49
C ILE A 55 -3.67 -4.55 -21.09
N THR A 56 -4.21 -3.34 -21.15
CA THR A 56 -3.52 -2.11 -20.75
C THR A 56 -4.04 -1.67 -19.39
N LEU A 57 -3.12 -1.38 -18.47
CA LEU A 57 -3.40 -0.93 -17.12
C LEU A 57 -2.84 0.47 -16.91
N VAL A 58 -3.64 1.34 -16.29
CA VAL A 58 -3.24 2.69 -15.91
C VAL A 58 -3.17 2.74 -14.39
N ILE A 59 -1.96 2.67 -13.85
CA ILE A 59 -1.71 2.54 -12.41
C ILE A 59 -1.13 3.85 -11.88
N SER A 60 -1.72 4.38 -10.81
CA SER A 60 -1.21 5.53 -10.06
C SER A 60 -0.60 5.06 -8.75
N ASN A 61 0.58 5.60 -8.42
CA ASN A 61 1.21 5.40 -7.12
C ASN A 61 0.67 6.45 -6.14
N ASP A 62 -0.25 6.06 -5.27
CA ASP A 62 -0.78 6.92 -4.21
C ASP A 62 0.04 6.81 -2.90
N GLY A 63 1.15 6.06 -2.94
CA GLY A 63 2.07 5.85 -1.84
C GLY A 63 3.01 7.01 -1.60
N THR A 64 4.03 6.74 -0.77
CA THR A 64 5.05 7.73 -0.38
C THR A 64 6.45 7.37 -0.86
N VAL A 65 6.60 6.21 -1.53
CA VAL A 65 7.86 5.70 -2.07
C VAL A 65 7.62 5.22 -3.50
N ALA A 66 8.65 5.33 -4.35
CA ALA A 66 8.60 4.80 -5.70
C ALA A 66 8.33 3.29 -5.69
N LEU A 67 7.49 2.83 -6.61
CA LEU A 67 7.19 1.42 -6.81
C LEU A 67 8.10 0.88 -7.91
N GLU A 68 8.82 -0.20 -7.62
CA GLU A 68 9.60 -0.93 -8.62
C GLU A 68 8.80 -2.13 -9.15
N ASP A 69 9.33 -2.78 -10.20
CA ASP A 69 8.71 -3.93 -10.86
C ASP A 69 8.38 -5.07 -9.87
N ASP A 70 9.29 -5.35 -8.93
CA ASP A 70 9.14 -6.39 -7.90
C ASP A 70 8.07 -6.05 -6.83
N ASP A 71 7.65 -4.79 -6.73
CA ASP A 71 6.64 -4.34 -5.75
C ASP A 71 5.20 -4.55 -6.22
N ILE A 72 4.99 -4.82 -7.52
CA ILE A 72 3.68 -4.90 -8.16
C ILE A 72 3.46 -6.31 -8.72
N GLN A 73 2.35 -6.92 -8.33
CA GLN A 73 1.91 -8.21 -8.88
C GLN A 73 0.59 -8.03 -9.60
N VAL A 74 0.47 -8.59 -10.79
CA VAL A 74 -0.72 -8.49 -11.63
C VAL A 74 -1.31 -9.88 -11.83
N PHE A 75 -2.60 -10.01 -11.54
CA PHE A 75 -3.36 -11.23 -11.76
C PHE A 75 -4.51 -10.96 -12.71
N VAL A 76 -4.71 -11.86 -13.68
CA VAL A 76 -5.87 -11.85 -14.57
C VAL A 76 -6.61 -13.17 -14.40
N ASP A 77 -7.89 -13.11 -14.02
CA ASP A 77 -8.74 -14.28 -13.75
C ASP A 77 -8.09 -15.33 -12.85
N THR A 78 -7.41 -14.85 -11.80
CA THR A 78 -6.66 -15.64 -10.80
C THR A 78 -5.31 -16.20 -11.25
N ASN A 79 -4.94 -16.06 -12.51
CA ASN A 79 -3.61 -16.42 -13.00
C ASN A 79 -2.63 -15.28 -12.73
N ASP A 80 -1.45 -15.62 -12.21
CA ASP A 80 -0.35 -14.66 -12.09
C ASP A 80 0.16 -14.33 -13.49
N ARG A 81 0.10 -13.05 -13.84
CA ARG A 81 0.54 -12.48 -15.11
C ARG A 81 1.57 -11.38 -14.89
N SER A 82 2.23 -11.36 -13.74
CA SER A 82 3.16 -10.28 -13.37
C SER A 82 4.36 -10.21 -14.33
N ALA A 83 4.76 -11.32 -14.95
CA ALA A 83 5.88 -11.36 -15.89
C ALA A 83 5.57 -10.71 -17.26
N GLU A 84 4.29 -10.55 -17.57
CA GLU A 84 3.80 -9.96 -18.80
C GLU A 84 3.70 -8.43 -18.73
N TYR A 85 3.82 -7.84 -17.53
CA TYR A 85 3.87 -6.41 -17.30
C TYR A 85 5.28 -6.03 -16.85
N THR A 86 5.85 -4.97 -17.42
CA THR A 86 7.15 -4.44 -16.99
C THR A 86 6.98 -2.99 -16.60
N PHE A 87 7.31 -2.68 -15.35
CA PHE A 87 7.25 -1.33 -14.80
C PHE A 87 8.63 -0.69 -14.85
N THR A 88 8.71 0.56 -15.28
CA THR A 88 9.98 1.31 -15.29
C THR A 88 10.27 2.01 -13.96
N GLY A 89 9.30 2.00 -13.06
CA GLY A 89 9.35 2.66 -11.76
C GLY A 89 8.29 3.75 -11.71
N ILE A 90 7.34 3.64 -10.77
CA ILE A 90 6.28 4.63 -10.59
C ILE A 90 6.63 5.50 -9.39
N GLU A 91 7.09 6.72 -9.63
CA GLU A 91 7.35 7.69 -8.56
C GLU A 91 6.07 8.04 -7.77
N PRO A 92 6.19 8.50 -6.50
CA PRO A 92 5.02 8.88 -5.72
C PRO A 92 4.17 9.94 -6.41
N HIS A 93 2.86 9.70 -6.44
CA HIS A 93 1.83 10.53 -7.08
C HIS A 93 1.94 10.63 -8.61
N GLU A 94 2.74 9.76 -9.24
CA GLU A 94 2.80 9.62 -10.69
C GLU A 94 1.96 8.43 -11.17
N THR A 95 1.63 8.46 -12.45
CA THR A 95 0.85 7.41 -13.12
C THR A 95 1.66 6.81 -14.26
N GLU A 96 1.70 5.48 -14.33
CA GLU A 96 2.30 4.74 -15.43
C GLU A 96 1.22 3.95 -16.19
N VAL A 97 1.37 3.91 -17.51
CA VAL A 97 0.54 3.08 -18.38
C VAL A 97 1.39 1.89 -18.80
N VAL A 98 0.99 0.71 -18.36
CA VAL A 98 1.67 -0.54 -18.68
C VAL A 98 0.78 -1.40 -19.57
N THR A 99 1.39 -2.11 -20.50
CA THR A 99 0.67 -2.96 -21.45
C THR A 99 1.23 -4.37 -21.34
N GLY A 100 0.38 -5.32 -20.98
CA GLY A 100 0.73 -6.73 -20.91
C GLY A 100 0.09 -7.50 -22.07
N THR A 101 0.85 -8.43 -22.64
CA THR A 101 0.28 -9.39 -23.60
C THR A 101 -0.20 -10.58 -22.82
N THR A 102 -1.48 -10.86 -22.93
CA THR A 102 -2.15 -11.96 -22.24
C THR A 102 -2.68 -12.97 -23.25
N ASP A 103 -3.13 -14.14 -22.79
CA ASP A 103 -3.82 -15.10 -23.69
C ASP A 103 -5.34 -14.89 -23.66
N GLU A 104 -5.80 -13.86 -22.96
CA GLU A 104 -7.20 -13.54 -22.70
C GLU A 104 -7.75 -12.64 -23.82
N ALA A 105 -8.63 -13.20 -24.66
CA ALA A 105 -9.03 -12.60 -25.94
C ALA A 105 -10.39 -11.88 -25.91
N GLU A 106 -11.41 -12.53 -25.33
CA GLU A 106 -12.81 -12.07 -25.37
C GLU A 106 -13.51 -12.49 -24.07
N GLY A 107 -14.34 -11.60 -23.51
CA GLY A 107 -15.14 -11.84 -22.32
C GLY A 107 -14.82 -10.91 -21.15
N GLU A 108 -15.55 -11.11 -20.06
CA GLU A 108 -15.30 -10.40 -18.81
C GLU A 108 -14.10 -11.02 -18.10
N HIS A 109 -13.06 -10.21 -17.90
CA HIS A 109 -11.85 -10.57 -17.18
C HIS A 109 -11.74 -9.75 -15.90
N THR A 110 -11.30 -10.39 -14.82
CA THR A 110 -11.01 -9.71 -13.55
C THR A 110 -9.53 -9.47 -13.43
N VAL A 111 -9.13 -8.20 -13.50
CA VAL A 111 -7.76 -7.76 -13.21
C VAL A 111 -7.65 -7.44 -11.72
N LEU A 112 -6.65 -8.02 -11.08
CA LEU A 112 -6.28 -7.74 -9.70
C LEU A 112 -4.81 -7.32 -9.67
N VAL A 113 -4.55 -6.09 -9.26
CA VAL A 113 -3.20 -5.59 -9.02
C VAL A 113 -2.96 -5.59 -7.50
N VAL A 114 -1.84 -6.13 -7.07
CA VAL A 114 -1.45 -6.27 -5.66
C VAL A 114 -0.10 -5.62 -5.44
N THR A 115 0.03 -4.88 -4.35
CA THR A 115 1.31 -4.39 -3.83
C THR A 115 1.51 -4.80 -2.38
N GLY A 116 2.67 -4.47 -1.82
CA GLY A 116 2.92 -4.68 -0.38
C GLY A 116 1.98 -3.92 0.57
N SER A 117 1.20 -2.93 0.10
CA SER A 117 0.33 -2.10 0.95
C SER A 117 -1.17 -2.28 0.68
N ASN A 118 -1.59 -2.52 -0.56
CA ASN A 118 -2.98 -2.74 -0.91
C ASN A 118 -3.16 -3.63 -2.14
N SER A 119 -4.41 -3.90 -2.48
CA SER A 119 -4.77 -4.49 -3.76
C SER A 119 -5.99 -3.79 -4.35
N VAL A 120 -6.03 -3.72 -5.68
CA VAL A 120 -7.10 -3.08 -6.44
C VAL A 120 -7.61 -4.08 -7.47
N ARG A 121 -8.94 -4.23 -7.51
CA ARG A 121 -9.61 -5.14 -8.43
C ARG A 121 -10.52 -4.35 -9.36
N GLN A 122 -10.44 -4.66 -10.66
CA GLN A 122 -11.33 -4.11 -11.68
C GLN A 122 -11.76 -5.23 -12.62
N VAL A 123 -13.04 -5.20 -13.02
CA VAL A 123 -13.56 -6.08 -14.07
C VAL A 123 -13.54 -5.28 -15.37
N ILE A 124 -12.97 -5.89 -16.40
CA ILE A 124 -12.86 -5.34 -17.74
C ILE A 124 -13.58 -6.28 -18.71
N SER A 125 -14.15 -5.73 -19.77
CA SER A 125 -14.68 -6.54 -20.88
C SER A 125 -13.76 -6.40 -22.07
N CYS A 126 -13.16 -7.52 -22.44
CA CYS A 126 -12.79 -7.79 -23.82
C CYS A 126 -14.00 -8.48 -24.50
#